data_AF-A0A7Y5JU40-F1
#
_entry.id   AF-A0A7Y5JU40-F1
#
_cell.length_a   1.000
_cell.length_b   1.000
_cell.length_c   1.000
_cell.angle_alpha   90.00
_cell.angle_beta   90.00
_cell.angle_gamma   90.00
#
_symmetry.space_group_name_H-M   'P 1'
#
loop_
_entity.id
_entity.type
_entity.pdbx_description
1 polymer ?
#
loop_
_entity_poly.entity_id
_entity_poly.type
_entity_poly.pdbx_seq_one_letter_code
_entity_poly.pdbx_strand_id
1 'polypeptide(L)'
;MISRSPASRWTRSPDVVLTDRGRHPWGWPTITTYAADHLRRVALPVGGVGTGTISFGGRGNLQDWELFNRPAKGFTPDSFLALRVAGDGVRDGVQTRVLEGVLPDTEFDGPLGSPSALHGLPRFRHASFAAAYPFGTVTLADPDVPVDVTLGAFNPLVPGDAEASGLPVVVVRIRLLNKAAHEIAVSLAANVVNVLGRRPGSDLPDGNTFDVIRGAGRTTLLGRTTVDGTAESWGTLAVALLGVAPTSVRAAWAKRSWGDSLLDFWQDFSDDGLLDEPDLPARVPTGSLTTG
;
A
#
# COMPACT_ATOMS: atom_id res chain seq x y z
N MET A 1 -47.86 27.46 7.40
CA MET A 1 -47.87 26.55 8.56
C MET A 1 -47.26 25.23 8.09
N ILE A 2 -45.93 25.12 8.13
CA ILE A 2 -45.19 23.97 7.58
C ILE A 2 -44.81 23.07 8.75
N SER A 3 -45.41 21.88 8.76
CA SER A 3 -45.19 20.82 9.75
C SER A 3 -43.74 20.32 9.69
N ARG A 4 -43.04 20.38 10.82
CA ARG A 4 -41.69 19.82 10.98
C ARG A 4 -41.80 18.29 11.15
N SER A 5 -41.20 17.53 10.24
CA SER A 5 -40.97 16.09 10.43
C SER A 5 -40.03 15.86 11.62
N PRO A 6 -40.26 14.83 12.46
CA PRO A 6 -39.39 14.53 13.58
C PRO A 6 -38.06 13.93 13.10
N ALA A 7 -36.97 14.38 13.73
CA ALA A 7 -35.61 13.91 13.50
C ALA A 7 -35.51 12.38 13.62
N SER A 8 -34.88 11.74 12.64
CA SER A 8 -34.53 10.32 12.69
C SER A 8 -33.56 10.07 13.85
N ARG A 9 -34.02 9.34 14.87
CA ARG A 9 -33.17 8.79 15.92
C ARG A 9 -32.34 7.67 15.31
N TRP A 10 -31.04 7.88 15.17
CA TRP A 10 -30.08 6.80 14.97
C TRP A 10 -30.01 5.96 16.24
N THR A 11 -30.63 4.79 16.24
CA THR A 11 -30.45 3.79 17.29
C THR A 11 -29.06 3.17 17.17
N ARG A 12 -28.21 3.39 18.18
CA ARG A 12 -26.89 2.75 18.29
C ARG A 12 -27.08 1.23 18.36
N SER A 13 -26.40 0.50 17.48
CA SER A 13 -26.24 -0.96 17.63
C SER A 13 -25.41 -1.22 18.90
N PRO A 14 -25.76 -2.21 19.74
CA PRO A 14 -25.09 -2.49 21.00
C PRO A 14 -23.64 -3.00 20.88
N ASP A 15 -23.14 -3.23 19.66
CA ASP A 15 -21.83 -3.86 19.42
C ASP A 15 -20.68 -2.87 19.08
N VAL A 16 -20.90 -1.56 19.18
CA VAL A 16 -19.81 -0.57 18.98
C VAL A 16 -19.12 -0.31 20.31
N VAL A 17 -18.13 -1.13 20.64
CA VAL A 17 -17.20 -0.84 21.72
C VAL A 17 -16.22 0.24 21.23
N LEU A 18 -16.42 1.48 21.67
CA LEU A 18 -15.39 2.52 21.56
C LEU A 18 -14.26 2.14 22.51
N THR A 19 -13.30 1.35 22.03
CA THR A 19 -12.06 1.09 22.77
C THR A 19 -11.15 2.29 22.62
N ASP A 20 -11.28 3.27 23.52
CA ASP A 20 -10.16 4.15 23.86
C ASP A 20 -9.19 3.36 24.74
N ARG A 21 -8.13 2.82 24.15
CA ARG A 21 -6.98 2.27 24.89
C ARG A 21 -5.68 2.61 24.16
N GLY A 22 -5.29 3.87 24.26
CA GLY A 22 -4.00 4.39 23.81
C GLY A 22 -4.17 5.48 22.76
N ARG A 23 -3.50 6.62 22.97
CA ARG A 23 -3.52 7.74 22.02
C ARG A 23 -2.99 7.23 20.67
N HIS A 24 -3.84 7.26 19.63
CA HIS A 24 -3.45 6.89 18.28
C HIS A 24 -2.12 7.59 17.89
N PRO A 25 -1.16 6.93 17.23
CA PRO A 25 0.18 7.48 17.02
C PRO A 25 0.19 8.82 16.27
N TRP A 26 -0.78 9.04 15.38
CA TRP A 26 -0.96 10.31 14.67
C TRP A 26 -2.16 11.14 15.17
N GLY A 27 -2.77 10.76 16.29
CA GLY A 27 -3.95 11.45 16.85
C GLY A 27 -5.23 11.32 16.00
N TRP A 28 -5.29 10.38 15.07
CA TRP A 28 -6.50 10.12 14.29
C TRP A 28 -7.58 9.48 15.16
N PRO A 29 -8.86 9.80 14.91
CA PRO A 29 -9.96 9.14 15.58
C PRO A 29 -10.08 7.67 15.14
N THR A 30 -10.73 6.86 15.99
CA THR A 30 -11.19 5.51 15.63
C THR A 30 -12.68 5.45 15.92
N ILE A 31 -13.50 5.19 14.89
CA ILE A 31 -14.94 5.00 15.05
C ILE A 31 -15.25 3.53 15.31
N THR A 32 -14.58 2.64 14.57
CA THR A 32 -14.79 1.19 14.65
C THR A 32 -13.50 0.45 14.31
N THR A 33 -13.37 -0.77 14.80
CA THR A 33 -12.23 -1.66 14.53
C THR A 33 -12.71 -3.00 14.01
N TYR A 34 -12.09 -3.46 12.92
CA TYR A 34 -12.33 -4.74 12.28
C TYR A 34 -11.12 -5.65 12.47
N ALA A 35 -11.35 -6.96 12.56
CA ALA A 35 -10.30 -7.98 12.67
C ALA A 35 -10.78 -9.30 12.06
N ALA A 36 -9.84 -10.23 11.90
CA ALA A 36 -10.08 -11.57 11.34
C ALA A 36 -10.85 -11.50 10.00
N ASP A 37 -11.94 -12.24 9.86
CA ASP A 37 -12.66 -12.38 8.59
C ASP A 37 -13.31 -11.09 8.10
N HIS A 38 -13.56 -10.12 8.99
CA HIS A 38 -14.08 -8.82 8.57
C HIS A 38 -13.10 -8.07 7.68
N LEU A 39 -11.78 -8.28 7.85
CA LEU A 39 -10.75 -7.59 7.06
C LEU A 39 -10.89 -7.87 5.56
N ARG A 40 -11.43 -9.04 5.20
CA ARG A 40 -11.68 -9.45 3.80
C ARG A 40 -12.67 -8.53 3.08
N ARG A 41 -13.48 -7.78 3.82
CA ARG A 41 -14.55 -6.91 3.29
C ARG A 41 -14.29 -5.43 3.52
N VAL A 42 -13.15 -5.06 4.10
CA VAL A 42 -12.76 -3.67 4.29
C VAL A 42 -11.99 -3.19 3.07
N ALA A 43 -12.50 -2.13 2.43
CA ALA A 43 -11.83 -1.40 1.37
C ALA A 43 -12.13 0.10 1.59
N LEU A 44 -11.17 0.84 2.15
CA LEU A 44 -11.31 2.27 2.38
C LEU A 44 -10.77 3.02 1.15
N PRO A 45 -11.62 3.71 0.36
CA PRO A 45 -11.14 4.42 -0.82
C PRO A 45 -10.27 5.61 -0.41
N VAL A 46 -9.04 5.68 -0.91
CA VAL A 46 -8.12 6.78 -0.67
C VAL A 46 -7.86 7.50 -1.99
N GLY A 47 -8.20 8.78 -2.04
CA GLY A 47 -8.07 9.64 -3.21
C GLY A 47 -9.00 10.84 -3.13
N GLY A 48 -8.60 11.94 -3.76
CA GLY A 48 -9.38 13.17 -3.81
C GLY A 48 -10.71 13.01 -4.53
N VAL A 49 -11.61 13.96 -4.29
CA VAL A 49 -12.92 14.02 -4.95
C VAL A 49 -12.70 14.17 -6.47
N GLY A 50 -13.20 13.21 -7.24
CA GLY A 50 -13.12 13.23 -8.70
C GLY A 50 -11.75 12.85 -9.28
N THR A 51 -10.80 12.36 -8.48
CA THR A 51 -9.45 12.03 -8.95
C THR A 51 -9.23 10.55 -9.27
N GLY A 52 -10.22 9.70 -8.98
CA GLY A 52 -10.01 8.27 -8.81
C GLY A 52 -9.41 7.95 -7.44
N THR A 53 -9.37 6.67 -7.10
CA THR A 53 -8.98 6.18 -5.76
C THR A 53 -8.17 4.89 -5.83
N ILE A 54 -7.31 4.70 -4.85
CA ILE A 54 -6.73 3.39 -4.53
C ILE A 54 -7.31 3.00 -3.16
N SER A 55 -7.91 1.82 -3.07
CA SER A 55 -8.51 1.38 -1.81
C SER A 55 -7.45 0.80 -0.88
N PHE A 56 -7.45 1.25 0.37
CA PHE A 56 -6.67 0.67 1.45
C PHE A 56 -7.47 -0.47 2.07
N GLY A 57 -7.02 -1.70 1.82
CA GLY A 57 -7.69 -2.92 2.25
C GLY A 57 -7.54 -3.20 3.75
N GLY A 58 -8.45 -4.00 4.30
CA GLY A 58 -8.46 -4.39 5.72
C GLY A 58 -7.16 -4.99 6.23
N ARG A 59 -6.38 -5.62 5.35
CA ARG A 59 -5.10 -6.24 5.71
C ARG A 59 -3.90 -5.30 5.58
N GLY A 60 -4.09 -4.08 5.09
CA GLY A 60 -3.01 -3.14 4.76
C GLY A 60 -2.57 -3.16 3.29
N ASN A 61 -3.19 -4.00 2.47
CA ASN A 61 -2.91 -4.08 1.03
C ASN A 61 -3.49 -2.88 0.27
N LEU A 62 -2.85 -2.52 -0.84
CA LEU A 62 -3.41 -1.56 -1.80
C LEU A 62 -4.19 -2.33 -2.85
N GLN A 63 -5.47 -2.02 -3.03
CA GLN A 63 -6.36 -2.73 -3.95
C GLN A 63 -7.30 -1.78 -4.69
N ASP A 64 -8.05 -2.33 -5.64
CA ASP A 64 -9.10 -1.59 -6.36
C ASP A 64 -8.59 -0.24 -6.90
N TRP A 65 -7.60 -0.29 -7.79
CA TRP A 65 -6.98 0.90 -8.39
C TRP A 65 -7.92 1.50 -9.43
N GLU A 66 -8.87 2.30 -8.96
CA GLU A 66 -9.88 3.00 -9.75
C GLU A 66 -9.33 4.33 -10.26
N LEU A 67 -8.46 4.22 -11.26
CA LEU A 67 -7.80 5.34 -11.94
C LEU A 67 -8.39 5.55 -13.35
N PHE A 68 -8.01 6.65 -13.98
CA PHE A 68 -8.37 6.97 -15.38
C PHE A 68 -9.89 7.10 -15.62
N ASN A 69 -10.63 7.63 -14.63
CA ASN A 69 -12.09 7.79 -14.66
C ASN A 69 -12.87 6.50 -14.97
N ARG A 70 -12.34 5.35 -14.54
CA ARG A 70 -12.99 4.06 -14.77
C ARG A 70 -13.13 3.24 -13.49
N PRO A 71 -14.27 2.56 -13.29
CA PRO A 71 -14.39 1.59 -12.22
C PRO A 71 -13.43 0.43 -12.47
N ALA A 72 -12.81 -0.07 -11.41
CA ALA A 72 -11.76 -1.08 -11.49
C ALA A 72 -11.69 -1.94 -10.22
N LYS A 73 -12.83 -2.29 -9.65
CA LYS A 73 -12.89 -3.25 -8.54
C LYS A 73 -12.25 -4.59 -8.93
N GLY A 74 -11.42 -5.13 -8.05
CA GLY A 74 -10.59 -6.31 -8.30
C GLY A 74 -9.31 -6.06 -9.09
N PHE A 75 -9.09 -4.83 -9.62
CA PHE A 75 -7.80 -4.50 -10.22
C PHE A 75 -6.79 -4.10 -9.16
N THR A 76 -5.91 -5.04 -8.83
CA THR A 76 -4.85 -4.89 -7.84
C THR A 76 -3.52 -5.23 -8.51
N PRO A 77 -2.77 -4.23 -9.01
CA PRO A 77 -1.41 -4.43 -9.49
C PRO A 77 -0.52 -4.98 -8.37
N ASP A 78 0.59 -5.63 -8.72
CA ASP A 78 1.59 -6.15 -7.78
C ASP A 78 2.42 -5.04 -7.10
N SER A 79 1.74 -4.02 -6.58
CA SER A 79 2.29 -2.91 -5.81
C SER A 79 2.08 -3.18 -4.33
N PHE A 80 3.15 -3.10 -3.55
CA PHE A 80 3.13 -3.46 -2.14
C PHE A 80 4.22 -2.70 -1.37
N LEU A 81 4.07 -2.72 -0.05
CA LEU A 81 5.08 -2.25 0.88
C LEU A 81 5.74 -3.46 1.55
N ALA A 82 7.05 -3.44 1.74
CA ALA A 82 7.79 -4.52 2.40
C ALA A 82 8.63 -3.98 3.55
N LEU A 83 8.87 -4.85 4.53
CA LEU A 83 9.70 -4.62 5.70
C LEU A 83 10.74 -5.73 5.78
N ARG A 84 11.99 -5.34 5.97
CA ARG A 84 13.08 -6.20 6.41
C ARG A 84 13.51 -5.79 7.81
N VAL A 85 13.71 -6.75 8.69
CA VAL A 85 14.33 -6.55 10.00
C VAL A 85 15.52 -7.49 10.13
N ALA A 86 16.63 -7.02 10.68
CA ALA A 86 17.84 -7.80 10.88
C ALA A 86 18.55 -7.42 12.17
N GLY A 87 19.18 -8.39 12.83
CA GLY A 87 19.97 -8.17 14.05
C GLY A 87 19.65 -9.14 15.17
N ASP A 88 20.25 -8.88 16.33
CA ASP A 88 20.12 -9.75 17.50
C ASP A 88 18.68 -9.77 18.03
N GLY A 89 18.16 -10.98 18.28
CA GLY A 89 16.78 -11.17 18.70
C GLY A 89 15.75 -11.21 17.55
N VAL A 90 16.18 -11.04 16.29
CA VAL A 90 15.38 -11.39 15.12
C VAL A 90 15.50 -12.89 14.84
N ARG A 91 14.38 -13.59 14.64
CA ARG A 91 14.37 -15.01 14.29
C ARG A 91 15.19 -15.24 13.01
N ASP A 92 16.04 -16.25 12.99
CA ASP A 92 16.96 -16.56 11.88
C ASP A 92 17.92 -15.41 11.50
N GLY A 93 18.09 -14.40 12.38
CA GLY A 93 18.95 -13.21 12.17
C GLY A 93 18.37 -12.15 11.23
N VAL A 94 17.46 -12.55 10.34
CA VAL A 94 16.78 -11.67 9.38
C VAL A 94 15.36 -12.16 9.10
N GLN A 95 14.41 -11.24 8.98
CA GLN A 95 13.05 -11.53 8.53
C GLN A 95 12.57 -10.47 7.56
N THR A 96 12.03 -10.90 6.42
CA THR A 96 11.36 -10.02 5.44
C THR A 96 9.88 -10.36 5.39
N ARG A 97 9.02 -9.34 5.38
CA ARG A 97 7.55 -9.45 5.30
C ARG A 97 6.98 -8.39 4.37
N VAL A 98 5.97 -8.75 3.59
CA VAL A 98 5.07 -7.75 3.02
C VAL A 98 4.31 -7.12 4.19
N LEU A 99 4.14 -5.80 4.16
CA LEU A 99 3.40 -5.02 5.16
C LEU A 99 1.88 -5.21 4.97
N GLU A 100 1.45 -6.46 5.08
CA GLU A 100 0.08 -6.91 4.99
C GLU A 100 -0.19 -8.03 5.99
N GLY A 101 -1.44 -8.15 6.45
CA GLY A 101 -1.94 -9.35 7.11
C GLY A 101 -2.05 -10.54 6.15
N VAL A 102 -2.11 -11.78 6.65
CA VAL A 102 -2.23 -13.00 5.83
C VAL A 102 -3.39 -12.94 4.82
N LEU A 103 -3.17 -13.53 3.63
CA LEU A 103 -4.23 -13.72 2.66
C LEU A 103 -5.31 -14.64 3.24
N PRO A 104 -6.61 -14.35 3.03
CA PRO A 104 -7.65 -15.27 3.44
C PRO A 104 -7.60 -16.53 2.57
N ASP A 105 -7.97 -17.68 3.15
CA ASP A 105 -7.95 -18.98 2.45
C ASP A 105 -8.70 -18.97 1.12
N THR A 106 -9.76 -18.16 1.03
CA THR A 106 -10.56 -17.98 -0.19
C THR A 106 -9.78 -17.41 -1.38
N GLU A 107 -8.65 -16.74 -1.14
CA GLU A 107 -7.76 -16.31 -2.23
C GLU A 107 -7.13 -17.52 -2.94
N PHE A 108 -7.06 -18.69 -2.30
CA PHE A 108 -6.46 -19.90 -2.88
C PHE A 108 -7.48 -20.84 -3.54
N ASP A 109 -8.78 -20.53 -3.46
CA ASP A 109 -9.87 -21.37 -3.98
C ASP A 109 -10.00 -21.32 -5.52
N GLY A 110 -9.16 -20.56 -6.21
CA GLY A 110 -9.15 -20.47 -7.66
C GLY A 110 -8.77 -21.80 -8.33
N PRO A 111 -9.23 -22.05 -9.58
CA PRO A 111 -8.94 -23.31 -10.30
C PRO A 111 -7.44 -23.53 -10.56
N LEU A 112 -6.63 -22.47 -10.49
CA LEU A 112 -5.18 -22.48 -10.63
C LEU A 112 -4.47 -22.01 -9.35
N GLY A 113 -5.16 -22.05 -8.21
CA GLY A 113 -4.69 -21.45 -6.95
C GLY A 113 -4.95 -19.95 -6.88
N SER A 114 -4.08 -19.21 -6.19
CA SER A 114 -4.29 -17.79 -5.95
C SER A 114 -4.04 -16.92 -7.18
N PRO A 115 -4.94 -15.96 -7.50
CA PRO A 115 -4.77 -15.04 -8.61
C PRO A 115 -3.74 -13.93 -8.31
N SER A 116 -3.42 -13.67 -7.03
CA SER A 116 -2.40 -12.68 -6.65
C SER A 116 -1.01 -13.26 -6.87
N ALA A 117 -0.17 -12.62 -7.70
CA ALA A 117 1.22 -13.06 -7.90
C ALA A 117 2.06 -12.97 -6.60
N LEU A 118 1.62 -12.18 -5.62
CA LEU A 118 2.28 -11.98 -4.34
C LEU A 118 1.96 -13.09 -3.32
N HIS A 119 1.17 -14.11 -3.67
CA HIS A 119 0.61 -15.06 -2.70
C HIS A 119 1.65 -15.88 -1.94
N GLY A 120 2.84 -16.07 -2.52
CA GLY A 120 3.95 -16.80 -1.90
C GLY A 120 4.76 -15.97 -0.89
N LEU A 121 4.56 -14.65 -0.84
CA LEU A 121 5.38 -13.79 0.01
C LEU A 121 4.98 -13.88 1.50
N PRO A 122 5.97 -13.94 2.42
CA PRO A 122 5.71 -13.86 3.86
C PRO A 122 4.94 -12.60 4.28
N ARG A 123 3.93 -12.76 5.14
CA ARG A 123 3.05 -11.69 5.65
C ARG A 123 2.92 -11.77 7.18
N PHE A 124 2.32 -10.75 7.79
CA PHE A 124 2.06 -10.73 9.22
C PHE A 124 0.86 -11.62 9.58
N ARG A 125 1.03 -12.51 10.56
CA ARG A 125 -0.04 -13.40 11.04
C ARG A 125 -1.25 -12.68 11.64
N HIS A 126 -1.04 -11.50 12.23
CA HIS A 126 -2.10 -10.73 12.85
C HIS A 126 -2.25 -9.37 12.21
N ALA A 127 -3.48 -9.02 11.88
CA ALA A 127 -3.86 -7.70 11.40
C ALA A 127 -5.17 -7.25 12.05
N SER A 128 -5.33 -5.94 12.23
CA SER A 128 -6.61 -5.30 12.56
C SER A 128 -6.70 -3.96 11.84
N PHE A 129 -7.92 -3.51 11.54
CA PHE A 129 -8.19 -2.27 10.82
C PHE A 129 -9.08 -1.36 11.66
N ALA A 130 -8.56 -0.21 12.07
CA ALA A 130 -9.32 0.86 12.69
C ALA A 130 -9.78 1.87 11.61
N ALA A 131 -11.07 2.16 11.57
CA ALA A 131 -11.68 3.01 10.56
C ALA A 131 -12.25 4.30 11.16
N ALA A 132 -11.89 5.43 10.56
CA ALA A 132 -12.52 6.72 10.77
C ALA A 132 -12.28 7.60 9.53
N TYR A 133 -13.03 7.33 8.45
CA TYR A 133 -12.87 8.01 7.16
C TYR A 133 -12.73 9.53 7.33
N PRO A 134 -11.73 10.17 6.68
CA PRO A 134 -10.83 9.68 5.62
C PRO A 134 -9.61 8.87 6.09
N PHE A 135 -9.53 8.53 7.38
CA PHE A 135 -8.40 7.80 7.96
C PHE A 135 -8.70 6.30 8.08
N GLY A 136 -7.78 5.48 7.58
CA GLY A 136 -7.73 4.05 7.84
C GLY A 136 -6.39 3.68 8.47
N THR A 137 -6.42 2.90 9.54
CA THR A 137 -5.21 2.44 10.25
C THR A 137 -5.19 0.93 10.34
N VAL A 138 -4.09 0.31 9.91
CA VAL A 138 -3.85 -1.12 10.07
C VAL A 138 -2.74 -1.33 11.08
N THR A 139 -2.97 -2.18 12.06
CA THR A 139 -1.93 -2.67 12.96
C THR A 139 -1.56 -4.09 12.54
N LEU A 140 -0.28 -4.35 12.32
CA LEU A 140 0.27 -5.66 11.97
C LEU A 140 1.18 -6.14 13.09
N ALA A 141 1.06 -7.42 13.43
CA ALA A 141 1.90 -8.09 14.41
C ALA A 141 2.18 -9.54 14.01
N ASP A 142 3.37 -10.01 14.34
CA ASP A 142 3.79 -11.38 14.11
C ASP A 142 4.74 -11.80 15.25
N PRO A 143 4.48 -12.92 15.95
CA PRO A 143 5.37 -13.41 17.01
C PRO A 143 6.83 -13.67 16.59
N ASP A 144 7.10 -13.85 15.29
CA ASP A 144 8.44 -14.13 14.77
C ASP A 144 9.18 -12.85 14.34
N VAL A 145 8.50 -11.70 14.36
CA VAL A 145 9.03 -10.40 13.95
C VAL A 145 8.96 -9.45 15.15
N PRO A 146 10.10 -9.02 15.72
CA PRO A 146 10.13 -8.20 16.94
C PRO A 146 9.78 -6.73 16.71
N VAL A 147 8.88 -6.43 15.77
CA VAL A 147 8.40 -5.08 15.44
C VAL A 147 6.89 -5.08 15.35
N ASP A 148 6.24 -4.16 16.06
CA ASP A 148 4.85 -3.80 15.78
C ASP A 148 4.80 -2.76 14.67
N VAL A 149 3.97 -3.01 13.66
CA VAL A 149 3.80 -2.08 12.53
C VAL A 149 2.43 -1.44 12.63
N THR A 150 2.38 -0.12 12.48
CA THR A 150 1.15 0.63 12.24
C THR A 150 1.23 1.32 10.89
N LEU A 151 0.33 0.95 9.99
CA LEU A 151 0.13 1.60 8.69
C LEU A 151 -1.07 2.53 8.79
N GLY A 152 -0.96 3.73 8.25
CA GLY A 152 -2.06 4.66 8.11
C GLY A 152 -2.19 5.12 6.69
N ALA A 153 -3.39 5.04 6.11
CA ALA A 153 -3.66 5.59 4.79
C ALA A 153 -4.73 6.67 4.87
N PHE A 154 -4.50 7.76 4.14
CA PHE A 154 -5.47 8.84 3.98
C PHE A 154 -5.17 9.67 2.72
N ASN A 155 -6.16 10.45 2.29
CA ASN A 155 -5.98 11.61 1.45
C ASN A 155 -6.52 12.84 2.19
N PRO A 156 -6.01 14.04 1.93
CA PRO A 156 -6.63 15.25 2.46
C PRO A 156 -8.08 15.32 1.98
N LEU A 157 -9.01 15.32 2.92
CA LEU A 157 -10.44 15.49 2.66
C LEU A 157 -10.98 16.44 3.73
N VAL A 158 -11.01 17.72 3.36
CA VAL A 158 -11.23 18.84 4.28
C VAL A 158 -12.56 19.49 3.93
N PRO A 159 -13.58 19.41 4.82
CA PRO A 159 -14.88 20.00 4.55
C PRO A 159 -14.79 21.49 4.22
N GLY A 160 -15.35 21.88 3.07
CA GLY A 160 -15.34 23.26 2.60
C GLY A 160 -14.07 23.70 1.86
N ASP A 161 -13.05 22.84 1.77
CA ASP A 161 -11.82 23.11 1.02
C ASP A 161 -11.71 22.14 -0.16
N ALA A 162 -12.12 22.63 -1.34
CA ALA A 162 -12.12 21.86 -2.57
C ALA A 162 -10.72 21.61 -3.12
N GLU A 163 -9.76 22.52 -2.87
CA GLU A 163 -8.40 22.39 -3.37
C GLU A 163 -7.69 21.25 -2.63
N ALA A 164 -7.74 21.23 -1.30
CA ALA A 164 -7.19 20.14 -0.51
C ALA A 164 -7.91 18.81 -0.79
N SER A 165 -9.25 18.84 -0.86
CA SER A 165 -10.07 17.65 -1.07
C SER A 165 -9.99 17.06 -2.48
N GLY A 166 -9.53 17.85 -3.46
CA GLY A 166 -9.40 17.46 -4.86
C GLY A 166 -8.01 16.95 -5.24
N LEU A 167 -7.09 16.74 -4.29
CA LEU A 167 -5.74 16.29 -4.59
C LEU A 167 -5.70 14.80 -4.98
N PRO A 168 -5.09 14.43 -6.13
CA PRO A 168 -4.95 13.05 -6.59
C PRO A 168 -3.80 12.34 -5.84
N VAL A 169 -3.91 12.23 -4.52
CA VAL A 169 -2.84 11.71 -3.66
C VAL A 169 -3.33 10.64 -2.69
N VAL A 170 -2.50 9.61 -2.51
CA VAL A 170 -2.62 8.61 -1.46
C VAL A 170 -1.42 8.77 -0.55
N VAL A 171 -1.65 9.07 0.72
CA VAL A 171 -0.58 9.17 1.72
C VAL A 171 -0.61 7.94 2.59
N VAL A 172 0.46 7.16 2.56
CA VAL A 172 0.68 6.05 3.49
C VAL A 172 1.74 6.47 4.52
N ARG A 173 1.42 6.34 5.80
CA ARG A 173 2.31 6.54 6.93
C ARG A 173 2.63 5.20 7.56
N ILE A 174 3.90 4.98 7.86
CA ILE A 174 4.39 3.76 8.49
C ILE A 174 5.01 4.16 9.83
N ARG A 175 4.58 3.51 10.91
CA ARG A 175 5.21 3.60 12.22
C ARG A 175 5.66 2.22 12.64
N LEU A 176 6.90 2.13 13.08
CA LEU A 176 7.52 0.92 13.58
C LEU A 176 7.84 1.08 15.06
N LEU A 177 7.56 0.06 15.85
CA LEU A 177 7.92 -0.02 17.26
C LEU A 177 8.79 -1.27 17.45
N ASN A 178 10.07 -1.07 17.77
CA ASN A 178 10.97 -2.15 18.15
C ASN A 178 10.56 -2.72 19.51
N LYS A 179 10.33 -4.03 19.56
CA LYS A 179 10.01 -4.80 20.78
C LYS A 179 11.18 -5.68 21.24
N ALA A 180 12.27 -5.73 20.49
CA ALA A 180 13.46 -6.46 20.89
C ALA A 180 14.13 -5.77 22.09
N ALA A 181 14.93 -6.54 22.83
CA ALA A 181 15.80 -6.00 23.88
C ALA A 181 17.00 -5.23 23.32
N HIS A 182 17.27 -5.35 22.01
CA HIS A 182 18.42 -4.80 21.33
C HIS A 182 18.00 -3.91 20.16
N GLU A 183 18.92 -3.07 19.71
CA GLU A 183 18.77 -2.36 18.44
C GLU A 183 18.73 -3.36 17.29
N ILE A 184 17.83 -3.12 16.33
CA ILE A 184 17.67 -3.93 15.13
C ILE A 184 17.73 -3.01 13.93
N ALA A 185 18.37 -3.47 12.86
CA ALA A 185 18.35 -2.80 11.57
C ALA A 185 16.98 -3.02 10.91
N VAL A 186 16.46 -1.97 10.29
CA VAL A 186 15.18 -2.02 9.61
C VAL A 186 15.34 -1.44 8.22
N SER A 187 14.65 -2.04 7.24
CA SER A 187 14.54 -1.48 5.89
C SER A 187 13.10 -1.59 5.43
N LEU A 188 12.62 -0.55 4.75
CA LEU A 188 11.29 -0.47 4.16
C LEU A 188 11.46 -0.32 2.66
N ALA A 189 10.62 -1.02 1.88
CA ALA A 189 10.52 -0.83 0.44
C ALA A 189 9.10 -0.47 0.05
N ALA A 190 8.96 0.49 -0.86
CA ALA A 190 7.71 0.78 -1.56
C ALA A 190 7.85 0.37 -3.02
N ASN A 191 7.22 -0.75 -3.40
CA ASN A 191 7.22 -1.29 -4.75
C ASN A 191 5.92 -0.92 -5.47
N VAL A 192 6.00 -0.29 -6.64
CA VAL A 192 4.84 0.21 -7.38
C VAL A 192 4.92 -0.09 -8.86
N VAL A 193 3.86 -0.68 -9.39
CA VAL A 193 3.68 -0.93 -10.82
C VAL A 193 3.21 0.34 -11.50
N ASN A 194 3.86 0.73 -12.60
CA ASN A 194 3.41 1.82 -13.46
C ASN A 194 2.24 1.35 -14.32
N VAL A 195 1.03 1.65 -13.84
CA VAL A 195 -0.23 1.28 -14.49
C VAL A 195 -0.72 2.28 -15.55
N LEU A 196 0.08 3.28 -15.92
CA LEU A 196 -0.30 4.29 -16.90
C LEU A 196 -0.64 3.64 -18.25
N GLY A 197 -1.58 4.26 -18.97
CA GLY A 197 -2.01 3.75 -20.27
C GLY A 197 -2.91 2.51 -20.21
N ARG A 198 -3.18 1.93 -19.03
CA ARG A 198 -4.07 0.78 -18.85
C ARG A 198 -5.44 0.99 -19.47
N ARG A 199 -5.96 -0.05 -20.11
CA ARG A 199 -7.36 -0.15 -20.55
C ARG A 199 -8.01 -1.41 -19.99
N PRO A 200 -9.32 -1.40 -19.67
CA PRO A 200 -10.03 -2.60 -19.23
C PRO A 200 -9.84 -3.76 -20.23
N GLY A 201 -9.51 -4.94 -19.71
CA GLY A 201 -9.31 -6.16 -20.52
C GLY A 201 -8.08 -6.14 -21.44
N SER A 202 -7.15 -5.21 -21.24
CA SER A 202 -5.90 -5.13 -22.00
C SER A 202 -4.68 -5.21 -21.08
N ASP A 203 -3.58 -5.71 -21.62
CA ASP A 203 -2.27 -5.62 -20.98
C ASP A 203 -1.85 -4.15 -20.80
N LEU A 204 -0.93 -3.92 -19.87
CA LEU A 204 -0.25 -2.63 -19.77
C LEU A 204 0.54 -2.35 -21.06
N PRO A 205 0.60 -1.09 -21.53
CA PRO A 205 1.40 -0.73 -22.68
C PRO A 205 2.87 -1.05 -22.48
N ASP A 206 3.52 -1.49 -23.55
CA ASP A 206 4.97 -1.66 -23.57
C ASP A 206 5.67 -0.29 -23.53
N GLY A 207 6.82 -0.24 -22.87
CA GLY A 207 7.70 0.94 -22.86
C GLY A 207 7.34 2.02 -21.86
N ASN A 208 6.33 1.82 -20.99
CA ASN A 208 6.20 2.62 -19.78
C ASN A 208 7.52 2.55 -18.96
N THR A 209 7.90 3.62 -18.26
CA THR A 209 9.15 3.70 -17.49
C THR A 209 8.96 4.43 -16.17
N PHE A 210 9.94 4.35 -15.27
CA PHE A 210 10.08 5.27 -14.15
C PHE A 210 11.36 6.10 -14.33
N ASP A 211 11.22 7.43 -14.25
CA ASP A 211 12.34 8.35 -14.15
C ASP A 211 12.66 8.61 -12.67
N VAL A 212 13.94 8.57 -12.28
CA VAL A 212 14.36 8.94 -10.92
C VAL A 212 14.64 10.43 -10.85
N ILE A 213 13.75 11.18 -10.21
CA ILE A 213 13.88 12.63 -10.03
C ILE A 213 14.41 12.91 -8.62
N ARG A 214 15.55 13.62 -8.54
CA ARG A 214 16.16 14.06 -7.29
C ARG A 214 16.11 15.59 -7.22
N GLY A 215 15.54 16.15 -6.17
CA GLY A 215 15.42 17.61 -6.01
C GLY A 215 14.61 18.02 -4.78
N ALA A 216 14.82 19.24 -4.29
CA ALA A 216 14.10 19.81 -3.14
C ALA A 216 14.09 18.90 -1.88
N GLY A 217 15.20 18.18 -1.63
CA GLY A 217 15.33 17.27 -0.50
C GLY A 217 14.47 16.00 -0.59
N ARG A 218 14.02 15.62 -1.80
CA ARG A 218 13.18 14.45 -2.04
C ARG A 218 13.70 13.67 -3.25
N THR A 219 13.42 12.37 -3.26
CA THR A 219 13.59 11.50 -4.42
C THR A 219 12.22 10.96 -4.81
N THR A 220 11.89 11.05 -6.09
CA THR A 220 10.61 10.64 -6.65
C THR A 220 10.85 9.68 -7.81
N LEU A 221 10.12 8.57 -7.83
CA LEU A 221 9.93 7.77 -9.03
C LEU A 221 8.76 8.35 -9.81
N LEU A 222 9.03 8.91 -10.99
CA LEU A 222 8.02 9.47 -11.88
C LEU A 222 7.73 8.49 -13.03
N GLY A 223 6.57 7.86 -12.99
CA GLY A 223 6.05 7.00 -14.03
C GLY A 223 5.72 7.79 -15.29
N ARG A 224 6.16 7.28 -16.43
CA ARG A 224 5.86 7.76 -17.79
C ARG A 224 5.16 6.68 -18.60
N THR A 225 4.46 7.10 -19.64
CA THR A 225 3.79 6.19 -20.58
C THR A 225 4.05 6.58 -22.02
N THR A 226 3.97 5.57 -22.89
CA THR A 226 4.13 5.69 -24.35
C THR A 226 2.81 5.87 -25.09
N VAL A 227 1.67 5.81 -24.38
CA VAL A 227 0.35 6.02 -25.02
C VAL A 227 0.19 7.45 -25.53
N ASP A 228 -0.71 7.62 -26.49
CA ASP A 228 -1.04 8.91 -27.08
C ASP A 228 -1.46 9.94 -26.01
N GLY A 229 -0.99 11.19 -26.16
CA GLY A 229 -1.22 12.28 -25.20
C GLY A 229 -2.68 12.69 -25.02
N THR A 230 -3.58 12.28 -25.92
CA THR A 230 -5.02 12.53 -25.84
C THR A 230 -5.79 11.38 -25.22
N ALA A 231 -5.14 10.25 -24.93
CA ALA A 231 -5.79 9.11 -24.30
C ALA A 231 -6.18 9.42 -22.85
N GLU A 232 -7.35 8.96 -22.41
CA GLU A 232 -7.81 9.12 -21.01
C GLU A 232 -6.87 8.49 -19.98
N SER A 233 -6.07 7.50 -20.40
CA SER A 233 -5.09 6.81 -19.57
C SER A 233 -3.68 7.41 -19.67
N TRP A 234 -3.51 8.51 -20.40
CA TRP A 234 -2.27 9.28 -20.43
C TRP A 234 -2.13 10.15 -19.18
N GLY A 235 -0.89 10.29 -18.69
CA GLY A 235 -0.57 11.11 -17.53
C GLY A 235 0.74 10.68 -16.88
N THR A 236 0.85 10.96 -15.59
CA THR A 236 1.99 10.55 -14.77
C THR A 236 1.51 9.88 -13.48
N LEU A 237 2.35 9.02 -12.92
CA LEU A 237 2.18 8.39 -11.61
C LEU A 237 3.46 8.69 -10.82
N ALA A 238 3.35 9.14 -9.57
CA ALA A 238 4.53 9.46 -8.78
C ALA A 238 4.53 8.71 -7.45
N VAL A 239 5.70 8.21 -7.05
CA VAL A 239 5.95 7.64 -5.72
C VAL A 239 7.12 8.39 -5.10
N ALA A 240 6.94 8.85 -3.86
CA ALA A 240 7.96 9.61 -3.16
C ALA A 240 7.98 9.24 -1.67
N LEU A 241 9.18 9.27 -1.09
CA LEU A 241 9.37 9.26 0.35
C LEU A 241 9.42 10.70 0.87
N LEU A 242 8.78 10.93 2.02
CA LEU A 242 8.71 12.25 2.64
C LEU A 242 9.52 12.28 3.93
N GLY A 243 10.36 13.31 4.09
CA GLY A 243 11.12 13.54 5.32
C GLY A 243 12.34 12.64 5.52
N VAL A 244 12.57 11.68 4.61
CA VAL A 244 13.74 10.80 4.59
C VAL A 244 14.25 10.66 3.16
N ALA A 245 15.56 10.55 2.99
CA ALA A 245 16.16 10.20 1.71
C ALA A 245 16.08 8.67 1.51
N PRO A 246 15.85 8.19 0.28
CA PRO A 246 15.93 6.75 0.04
C PRO A 246 17.37 6.25 0.20
N THR A 247 17.51 5.03 0.71
CA THR A 247 18.78 4.30 0.79
C THR A 247 19.16 3.69 -0.56
N SER A 248 18.18 3.19 -1.31
CA SER A 248 18.34 2.75 -2.69
C SER A 248 17.09 3.04 -3.53
N VAL A 249 17.25 2.99 -4.85
CA VAL A 249 16.19 3.23 -5.83
C VAL A 249 16.36 2.24 -6.96
N ARG A 250 15.26 1.61 -7.38
CA ARG A 250 15.20 0.69 -8.52
C ARG A 250 14.09 1.13 -9.46
N ALA A 251 14.37 1.41 -10.72
CA ALA A 251 13.40 1.94 -11.67
C ALA A 251 12.62 0.84 -12.42
N ALA A 252 13.12 -0.40 -12.42
CA ALA A 252 12.46 -1.54 -13.04
C ALA A 252 12.78 -2.85 -12.30
N TRP A 253 11.87 -3.80 -12.33
CA TRP A 253 12.20 -5.20 -12.00
C TRP A 253 13.11 -5.82 -13.05
N ALA A 254 13.85 -6.86 -12.69
CA ALA A 254 14.64 -7.64 -13.64
C ALA A 254 13.75 -8.40 -14.63
N LYS A 255 14.13 -8.45 -15.91
CA LYS A 255 13.52 -9.34 -16.89
C LYS A 255 13.95 -10.78 -16.61
N ARG A 256 13.07 -11.54 -15.97
CA ARG A 256 13.24 -12.97 -15.76
C ARG A 256 12.12 -13.75 -16.44
N SER A 257 12.31 -15.04 -16.61
CA SER A 257 11.26 -15.96 -17.10
C SER A 257 10.45 -16.52 -15.93
N TRP A 258 9.31 -17.16 -16.21
CA TRP A 258 8.53 -17.92 -15.21
C TRP A 258 8.07 -17.17 -13.95
N GLY A 259 7.96 -15.84 -13.99
CA GLY A 259 7.51 -15.03 -12.84
C GLY A 259 8.61 -14.68 -11.84
N ASP A 260 9.87 -15.01 -12.14
CA ASP A 260 11.01 -14.82 -11.25
C ASP A 260 11.39 -13.36 -11.02
N SER A 261 10.78 -12.40 -11.72
CA SER A 261 11.01 -10.96 -11.48
C SER A 261 10.64 -10.54 -10.06
N LEU A 262 9.58 -11.13 -9.49
CA LEU A 262 9.19 -10.90 -8.10
C LEU A 262 10.21 -11.51 -7.13
N LEU A 263 10.71 -12.71 -7.46
CA LEU A 263 11.67 -13.41 -6.63
C LEU A 263 13.04 -12.70 -6.63
N ASP A 264 13.47 -12.18 -7.78
CA ASP A 264 14.66 -11.34 -7.93
C ASP A 264 14.57 -10.11 -7.02
N PHE A 265 13.46 -9.36 -7.08
CA PHE A 265 13.19 -8.28 -6.14
C PHE A 265 13.25 -8.74 -4.68
N TRP A 266 12.58 -9.84 -4.36
CA TRP A 266 12.43 -10.28 -2.97
C TRP A 266 13.75 -10.75 -2.37
N GLN A 267 14.58 -11.43 -3.15
CA GLN A 267 15.89 -11.91 -2.74
C GLN A 267 16.86 -10.75 -2.51
N ASP A 268 16.95 -9.83 -3.48
CA ASP A 268 17.75 -8.61 -3.41
C ASP A 268 17.39 -7.81 -2.13
N PHE A 269 16.11 -7.44 -1.98
CA PHE A 269 15.67 -6.70 -0.80
C PHE A 269 15.84 -7.45 0.52
N SER A 270 15.72 -8.79 0.52
CA SER A 270 15.89 -9.58 1.74
C SER A 270 17.35 -9.72 2.18
N ASP A 271 18.30 -9.62 1.26
CA ASP A 271 19.72 -9.81 1.55
C ASP A 271 20.24 -8.70 2.46
N ASP A 272 20.09 -7.44 2.03
CA ASP A 272 20.67 -6.29 2.74
C ASP A 272 19.68 -5.15 3.01
N GLY A 273 18.47 -5.19 2.44
CA GLY A 273 17.48 -4.12 2.55
C GLY A 273 17.63 -3.01 1.52
N LEU A 274 18.54 -3.19 0.56
CA LEU A 274 18.75 -2.34 -0.60
C LEU A 274 18.12 -2.99 -1.83
N LEU A 275 18.28 -2.35 -2.98
CA LEU A 275 17.72 -2.78 -4.24
C LEU A 275 18.62 -2.24 -5.34
N ASP A 276 19.13 -3.14 -6.17
CA ASP A 276 20.03 -2.83 -7.26
C ASP A 276 19.29 -2.73 -8.60
N GLU A 277 19.73 -1.84 -9.48
CA GLU A 277 19.18 -1.80 -10.84
C GLU A 277 19.51 -3.10 -11.59
N PRO A 278 18.54 -3.73 -12.26
CA PRO A 278 18.81 -4.95 -13.01
C PRO A 278 19.56 -4.64 -14.31
N ASP A 279 20.43 -5.55 -14.73
CA ASP A 279 21.11 -5.47 -16.03
C ASP A 279 20.14 -5.41 -17.21
N LEU A 280 19.03 -6.14 -17.08
CA LEU A 280 17.97 -6.20 -18.09
C LEU A 280 16.62 -5.90 -17.44
N PRO A 281 15.98 -4.75 -17.74
CA PRO A 281 14.71 -4.40 -17.15
C PRO A 281 13.54 -5.20 -17.74
N ALA A 282 12.58 -5.54 -16.89
CA ALA A 282 11.34 -6.20 -17.25
C ALA A 282 10.45 -5.27 -18.11
N ARG A 283 9.56 -5.89 -18.88
CA ARG A 283 8.58 -5.17 -19.70
C ARG A 283 7.55 -4.41 -18.86
N VAL A 284 7.14 -5.01 -17.74
CA VAL A 284 6.26 -4.36 -16.78
C VAL A 284 7.11 -3.39 -15.95
N PRO A 285 6.84 -2.08 -16.00
CA PRO A 285 7.67 -1.09 -15.33
C PRO A 285 7.25 -1.01 -13.87
N THR A 286 8.00 -1.70 -13.03
CA THR A 286 7.78 -1.71 -11.58
C THR A 286 8.96 -1.06 -10.90
N GLY A 287 8.73 0.06 -10.23
CA GLY A 287 9.75 0.86 -9.56
C GLY A 287 9.66 0.71 -8.05
N SER A 288 10.79 0.88 -7.37
CA SER A 288 10.90 0.76 -5.92
C SER A 288 11.79 1.83 -5.28
N LEU A 289 11.38 2.30 -4.12
CA LEU A 289 12.17 3.14 -3.22
C LEU A 289 12.41 2.38 -1.91
N THR A 290 13.64 2.39 -1.40
CA THR A 290 13.96 1.83 -0.07
C THR A 290 14.39 2.92 0.91
N THR A 291 14.22 2.67 2.20
CA THR A 291 14.76 3.50 3.30
C THR A 291 15.00 2.62 4.52
N GLY A 292 15.96 2.95 5.38
CA GLY A 292 16.29 2.20 6.59
C GLY A 292 16.91 3.07 7.66
#